data_AF-A0A7L5XUY9-F1
#
_entry.id   AF-A0A7L5XUY9-F1
#
_cell.length_a   1.000
_cell.length_b   1.000
_cell.length_c   1.000
_cell.angle_alpha   90.00
_cell.angle_beta   90.00
_cell.angle_gamma   90.00
#
_symmetry.space_group_name_H-M   'P 1'
#
loop_
_entity.id
_entity.type
_entity.pdbx_description
1 polymer ?
#
loop_
_entity_poly.entity_id
_entity_poly.type
_entity_poly.pdbx_seq_one_letter_code
_entity_poly.pdbx_strand_id
1 'polypeptide(L)'
;MRRDGGARLLDHSLEFVIFLPCRIALVEDADKKLWLVMLDWDVRWIDAAPNPNKVPDRLYEAAVKLRAGMEDIIRAGASGEF
;
A
#
# COMPACT_ATOMS: atom_id res chain seq x y z
N MET A 1 -19.70 2.61 -10.66
CA MET A 1 -18.30 2.18 -10.48
C MET A 1 -18.05 2.06 -8.99
N ARG A 2 -17.88 0.84 -8.44
CA ARG A 2 -17.64 0.65 -7.00
C ARG A 2 -16.16 0.95 -6.72
N ARG A 3 -15.86 1.80 -5.74
CA ARG A 3 -14.50 2.05 -5.25
C ARG A 3 -14.18 1.00 -4.18
N ASP A 4 -13.18 0.18 -4.43
CA ASP A 4 -12.68 -0.87 -3.54
C ASP A 4 -11.21 -0.63 -3.14
N GLY A 5 -10.76 -1.32 -2.08
CA GLY A 5 -9.38 -1.20 -1.58
C GLY A 5 -8.95 0.23 -1.23
N GLY A 6 -7.73 0.60 -1.64
CA GLY A 6 -7.12 1.90 -1.37
C GLY A 6 -7.83 3.08 -2.01
N ALA A 7 -8.64 2.87 -3.05
CA ALA A 7 -9.43 3.94 -3.67
C ALA A 7 -10.46 4.56 -2.71
N ARG A 8 -10.89 3.84 -1.67
CA ARG A 8 -11.77 4.36 -0.60
C ARG A 8 -11.08 5.38 0.29
N LEU A 9 -9.73 5.38 0.36
CA LEU A 9 -8.98 6.38 1.12
C LEU A 9 -9.08 7.76 0.49
N LEU A 10 -9.27 7.84 -0.85
CA LEU A 10 -9.50 9.09 -1.56
C LEU A 10 -10.79 9.80 -1.14
N ASP A 11 -11.78 9.04 -0.66
CA ASP A 11 -13.03 9.62 -0.14
C ASP A 11 -12.81 10.28 1.25
N HIS A 12 -11.72 9.93 1.94
CA HIS A 12 -11.36 10.49 3.24
C HIS A 12 -10.34 11.62 3.14
N SER A 13 -9.30 11.46 2.31
CA SER A 13 -8.35 12.53 1.98
C SER A 13 -7.82 12.35 0.55
N LEU A 14 -7.86 13.43 -0.24
CA LEU A 14 -7.29 13.43 -1.58
C LEU A 14 -5.76 13.26 -1.57
N GLU A 15 -5.09 13.54 -0.44
CA GLU A 15 -3.64 13.39 -0.31
C GLU A 15 -3.18 11.95 -0.53
N PHE A 16 -4.05 10.95 -0.28
CA PHE A 16 -3.75 9.55 -0.57
C PHE A 16 -3.50 9.26 -2.06
N VAL A 17 -3.83 10.19 -2.97
CA VAL A 17 -3.53 10.06 -4.40
C VAL A 17 -2.03 9.87 -4.66
N ILE A 18 -1.15 10.40 -3.80
CA ILE A 18 0.30 10.27 -3.98
C ILE A 18 0.79 8.82 -3.80
N PHE A 19 0.00 7.97 -3.14
CA PHE A 19 0.29 6.56 -2.89
C PHE A 19 -0.40 5.62 -3.88
N LEU A 20 -1.27 6.14 -4.75
CA LEU A 20 -2.04 5.39 -5.73
C LEU A 20 -1.58 5.71 -7.17
N PRO A 21 -1.68 4.76 -8.13
CA PRO A 21 -2.01 3.35 -7.94
C PRO A 21 -0.94 2.61 -7.11
N CYS A 22 -1.27 1.42 -6.61
CA CYS A 22 -0.30 0.56 -5.93
C CYS A 22 0.86 0.25 -6.89
N ARG A 23 2.09 0.58 -6.48
CA ARG A 23 3.30 0.40 -7.28
C ARG A 23 4.19 -0.66 -6.65
N ILE A 24 4.70 -1.56 -7.50
CA ILE A 24 5.81 -2.46 -7.19
C ILE A 24 6.98 -2.06 -8.07
N ALA A 25 8.15 -1.85 -7.47
CA ALA A 25 9.39 -1.60 -8.18
C ALA A 25 10.29 -2.83 -8.11
N LEU A 26 10.87 -3.23 -9.24
CA LEU A 26 12.02 -4.13 -9.28
C LEU A 26 13.30 -3.27 -9.24
N VAL A 27 14.12 -3.46 -8.22
CA VAL A 27 15.33 -2.66 -8.01
C VAL A 27 16.53 -3.60 -7.88
N GLU A 28 17.62 -3.28 -8.55
CA GLU A 28 18.93 -3.91 -8.34
C GLU A 28 19.75 -3.00 -7.41
N ASP A 29 20.26 -3.54 -6.30
CA ASP A 29 21.11 -2.79 -5.38
C ASP A 29 22.60 -2.80 -5.78
N ALA A 30 23.44 -2.15 -4.98
CA ALA A 30 24.88 -2.07 -5.21
C ALA A 30 25.59 -3.45 -5.12
N ASP A 31 24.99 -4.41 -4.40
CA ASP A 31 25.50 -5.78 -4.22
C ASP A 31 24.94 -6.75 -5.27
N LYS A 32 24.32 -6.25 -6.34
CA LYS A 32 23.74 -7.05 -7.43
C LYS A 32 22.56 -7.93 -6.99
N LYS A 33 21.88 -7.58 -5.90
CA LYS A 33 20.65 -8.27 -5.47
C LYS A 33 19.43 -7.58 -6.05
N LEU A 34 18.48 -8.40 -6.50
CA LEU A 34 17.18 -7.94 -6.99
C LEU A 34 16.17 -7.88 -5.85
N TRP A 35 15.40 -6.80 -5.81
CA TRP A 35 14.39 -6.52 -4.80
C TRP A 35 13.06 -6.18 -5.45
N LEU A 36 11.98 -6.76 -4.95
CA LEU A 36 10.63 -6.28 -5.19
C LEU A 36 10.24 -5.38 -4.02
N VAL A 37 9.97 -4.10 -4.31
CA VAL A 37 9.73 -3.08 -3.28
C VAL A 37 8.37 -2.43 -3.50
N MET A 38 7.68 -2.15 -2.40
CA MET A 38 6.36 -1.53 -2.36
C MET A 38 6.23 -0.67 -1.09
N LEU A 39 5.39 0.36 -1.16
CA LEU A 39 4.93 1.07 0.03
C LEU A 39 4.14 0.14 0.96
N ASP A 40 4.55 0.03 2.21
CA ASP A 40 3.76 -0.67 3.23
C ASP A 40 2.43 0.08 3.47
N TRP A 41 1.33 -0.60 3.11
CA TRP A 41 -0.03 -0.09 3.25
C TRP A 41 -0.60 -0.19 4.66
N ASP A 42 0.23 -0.49 5.67
CA ASP A 42 -0.09 -0.16 7.05
C ASP A 42 -0.06 1.35 7.27
N VAL A 43 -1.13 2.04 6.89
CA VAL A 43 -1.23 3.51 6.92
C VAL A 43 -1.38 4.11 8.33
N ARG A 44 -1.18 3.34 9.40
CA ARG A 44 -1.21 3.87 10.79
C ARG A 44 -0.17 4.96 11.04
N TRP A 45 0.92 4.99 10.26
CA TRP A 45 1.89 6.09 10.29
C TRP A 45 1.29 7.45 9.92
N ILE A 46 0.12 7.49 9.28
CA ILE A 46 -0.54 8.76 8.95
C ILE A 46 -1.14 9.45 10.17
N ASP A 47 -1.45 8.71 11.24
CA ASP A 47 -1.90 9.30 12.51
C ASP A 47 -0.77 10.12 13.19
N ALA A 48 0.48 9.96 12.76
CA ALA A 48 1.60 10.79 13.20
C ALA A 48 1.69 12.13 12.44
N ALA A 49 0.97 12.28 11.31
CA ALA A 49 0.91 13.56 10.62
C ALA A 49 0.08 14.57 11.45
N PRO A 50 0.38 15.88 11.40
CA PRO A 50 -0.40 16.91 12.07
C PRO A 50 -1.73 17.19 11.34
N ASN A 51 -2.48 16.12 11.03
CA ASN A 51 -3.81 16.18 10.46
C ASN A 51 -4.85 15.97 11.58
N PRO A 52 -5.78 16.90 11.81
CA PRO A 52 -6.81 16.74 12.83
C PRO A 52 -7.78 15.58 12.54
N ASN A 53 -7.84 15.11 11.30
CA ASN A 53 -8.68 14.00 10.88
C ASN A 53 -7.89 12.68 10.94
N LYS A 54 -8.14 11.89 11.98
CA LYS A 54 -7.64 10.51 12.04
C LYS A 54 -8.32 9.64 11.01
N VAL A 55 -7.60 8.65 10.50
CA VAL A 55 -8.18 7.66 9.61
C VAL A 55 -9.15 6.77 10.42
N PRO A 56 -10.41 6.60 9.99
CA PRO A 56 -11.36 5.71 10.66
C PRO A 56 -10.93 4.24 10.58
N ASP A 57 -11.23 3.44 11.62
CA ASP A 57 -10.89 2.01 11.71
C ASP A 57 -11.25 1.20 10.45
N ARG A 58 -12.43 1.45 9.88
CA ARG A 58 -12.91 0.80 8.64
C ARG A 58 -12.03 1.04 7.40
N LEU A 59 -11.21 2.09 7.42
CA LEU A 59 -10.24 2.39 6.35
C LEU A 59 -8.90 1.74 6.65
N TYR A 60 -8.52 1.60 7.92
CA TYR A 60 -7.38 0.77 8.33
C TYR A 60 -7.57 -0.69 7.91
N GLU A 61 -8.74 -1.27 8.18
CA GLU A 61 -9.06 -2.64 7.75
C GLU A 61 -8.96 -2.81 6.23
N ALA A 62 -9.41 -1.80 5.47
CA ALA A 62 -9.31 -1.82 4.01
C ALA A 62 -7.87 -1.73 3.53
N ALA A 63 -7.04 -0.92 4.20
CA ALA A 63 -5.61 -0.79 3.89
C ALA A 63 -4.84 -2.06 4.24
N VAL A 64 -5.14 -2.71 5.37
CA VAL A 64 -4.58 -4.02 5.77
C VAL A 64 -4.96 -5.11 4.77
N LYS A 65 -6.21 -5.14 4.31
CA LYS A 65 -6.65 -6.10 3.28
C LYS A 65 -5.91 -5.88 1.94
N LEU A 66 -5.73 -4.61 1.56
CA LEU A 66 -4.96 -4.25 0.37
C LEU A 66 -3.51 -4.71 0.51
N ARG A 67 -2.88 -4.39 1.65
CA ARG A 67 -1.52 -4.83 1.99
C ARG A 67 -1.37 -6.35 1.84
N ALA A 68 -2.27 -7.13 2.43
CA ALA A 68 -2.19 -8.59 2.37
C ALA A 68 -2.18 -9.12 0.92
N GLY A 69 -3.14 -8.68 0.09
CA GLY A 69 -3.17 -9.11 -1.31
C GLY A 69 -1.95 -8.66 -2.12
N MET A 70 -1.45 -7.47 -1.83
CA MET A 70 -0.24 -6.95 -2.46
C MET A 70 1.04 -7.70 -2.03
N GLU A 71 1.14 -8.08 -0.75
CA GLU A 71 2.25 -8.90 -0.26
C GLU A 71 2.22 -10.31 -0.86
N ASP A 72 1.04 -10.89 -1.07
CA ASP A 72 0.90 -12.19 -1.74
C ASP A 72 1.41 -12.12 -3.19
N ILE A 73 1.10 -11.04 -3.91
CA ILE A 73 1.64 -10.79 -5.26
C ILE A 73 3.17 -10.65 -5.23
N ILE A 74 3.73 -9.89 -4.29
CA ILE A 74 5.18 -9.73 -4.16
C ILE A 74 5.84 -11.07 -3.85
N ARG A 75 5.28 -11.86 -2.92
CA ARG A 75 5.83 -13.16 -2.53
C ARG A 75 5.83 -14.14 -3.70
N ALA A 76 4.70 -14.26 -4.40
CA ALA A 76 4.59 -15.06 -5.62
C ALA A 76 5.60 -14.63 -6.69
N GLY A 77 5.73 -13.32 -6.92
CA GLY A 77 6.71 -12.76 -7.86
C GLY A 77 8.16 -12.98 -7.44
N ALA A 78 8.46 -12.98 -6.15
CA ALA A 78 9.79 -13.21 -5.61
C ALA A 78 10.18 -14.69 -5.60
N SER A 79 9.25 -15.60 -5.30
CA SER A 79 9.48 -17.05 -5.33
C SER A 79 9.42 -17.64 -6.74
N GLY A 80 8.75 -16.95 -7.67
CA GLY A 80 8.46 -17.50 -9.00
C GLY A 80 7.35 -18.56 -8.98
N GLU A 81 6.53 -18.62 -7.93
CA GLU A 81 5.37 -19.49 -7.82
C GLU A 81 4.15 -18.76 -8.41
N PHE A 82 3.50 -19.34 -9.43
CA PHE A 82 2.35 -18.77 -10.15
C PHE A 82 1.21 -19.78 -10.32
#